data_AF-A0A9X2CWK2-F1
#
_entry.id   AF-A0A9X2CWK2-F1
#
_cell.length_a   1.000
_cell.length_b   1.000
_cell.length_c   1.000
_cell.angle_alpha   90.00
_cell.angle_beta   90.00
_cell.angle_gamma   90.00
#
_symmetry.space_group_name_H-M   'P 1'
#
loop_
_entity.id
_entity.type
_entity.pdbx_description
1 polymer ?
#
loop_
_entity_poly.entity_id
_entity_poly.type
_entity_poly.pdbx_seq_one_letter_code
_entity_poly.pdbx_strand_id
1 'polypeptide(L)' 'MTQSNEQNQIQQMADWIKTNAVHITEGSVNKTMIRHRLRMEFDVQDEEVVDEVYDLITE' A
#
# COMPACT_ATOMS: atom_id res chain seq x y z
N MET A 1 -12.25 -19.54 -2.66
CA MET A 1 -12.50 -18.67 -1.50
C MET A 1 -11.22 -17.96 -1.01
N THR A 2 -10.13 -17.97 -1.78
CA THR A 2 -8.83 -17.39 -1.37
C THR A 2 -8.64 -15.94 -1.81
N GLN A 3 -9.15 -15.57 -3.00
CA GLN A 3 -9.00 -14.21 -3.57
C GLN A 3 -9.57 -13.08 -2.71
N SER A 4 -10.68 -13.31 -2.01
CA SER A 4 -11.33 -12.26 -1.20
C SER A 4 -10.52 -11.86 0.03
N ASN A 5 -9.63 -12.72 0.53
CA ASN A 5 -8.79 -12.40 1.68
C ASN A 5 -7.60 -11.54 1.28
N GLU A 6 -6.98 -11.84 0.14
CA GLU A 6 -5.83 -11.09 -0.38
C GLU A 6 -6.24 -9.66 -0.74
N GLN A 7 -7.33 -9.48 -1.48
CA GLN A 7 -7.84 -8.13 -1.80
C GLN A 7 -8.18 -7.31 -0.55
N ASN A 8 -8.76 -7.94 0.48
CA ASN A 8 -9.10 -7.23 1.72
C ASN A 8 -7.83 -6.82 2.50
N GLN A 9 -6.78 -7.64 2.47
CA GLN A 9 -5.49 -7.27 3.05
C GLN A 9 -4.83 -6.10 2.31
N ILE A 10 -4.85 -6.12 0.98
CA ILE A 10 -4.32 -5.05 0.15
C ILE A 10 -5.04 -3.72 0.41
N GLN A 11 -6.37 -3.77 0.52
CA GLN A 11 -7.19 -2.61 0.89
C GLN A 11 -6.80 -2.05 2.27
N GLN A 12 -6.66 -2.92 3.27
CA GLN A 12 -6.26 -2.51 4.63
C GLN A 12 -4.87 -1.89 4.67
N MET A 13 -3.92 -2.42 3.89
CA MET A 13 -2.58 -1.84 3.76
C MET A 13 -2.63 -0.46 3.11
N ALA A 14 -3.41 -0.29 2.04
CA ALA A 14 -3.59 1.00 1.37
C ALA A 14 -4.19 2.05 2.31
N ASP A 15 -5.23 1.70 3.06
CA ASP A 15 -5.87 2.59 4.04
C ASP A 15 -4.92 2.96 5.20
N TRP A 16 -4.15 1.99 5.70
CA TRP A 16 -3.15 2.24 6.73
C TRP A 16 -2.07 3.20 6.23
N ILE A 17 -1.59 3.00 5.00
CA ILE A 17 -0.57 3.85 4.39
C ILE A 17 -1.11 5.26 4.14
N LYS A 18 -2.33 5.39 3.58
CA LYS A 18 -3.04 6.67 3.44
C LYS A 18 -3.14 7.42 4.77
N THR A 19 -3.36 6.71 5.87
CA THR A 19 -3.54 7.32 7.20
C THR A 19 -2.22 7.63 7.92
N ASN A 20 -1.20 6.75 7.83
CA ASN A 20 0.01 6.80 8.66
C ASN A 20 1.26 7.26 7.92
N ALA A 21 1.39 6.92 6.63
CA ALA A 21 2.60 7.17 5.86
C ALA A 21 2.46 8.35 4.91
N VAL A 22 1.24 8.59 4.39
CA VAL A 22 0.99 9.65 3.43
C VAL A 22 0.19 10.75 4.13
N HIS A 23 0.88 11.59 4.90
CA HIS A 23 0.50 13.01 4.87
C HIS A 23 0.68 13.42 3.40
N ILE A 24 -0.37 13.26 2.59
CA ILE A 24 -0.36 13.58 1.16
C ILE A 24 -0.15 15.09 1.07
N THR A 25 1.12 15.49 1.09
CA THR A 25 1.54 16.81 0.69
C THR A 25 1.24 16.82 -0.79
N GLU A 26 0.20 17.57 -1.14
CA GLU A 26 -0.43 17.65 -2.46
C GLU A 26 0.55 17.33 -3.61
N GLY A 27 0.47 16.11 -4.15
CA GLY A 27 1.09 15.76 -5.42
C GLY A 27 2.35 14.88 -5.42
N SER A 28 2.80 14.29 -4.32
CA SER A 28 3.96 13.36 -4.37
C SER A 28 3.82 12.13 -3.48
N VAL A 29 2.92 11.22 -3.87
CA VAL A 29 2.94 9.84 -3.35
C VAL A 29 4.13 9.11 -3.99
N ASN A 30 5.14 8.75 -3.20
CA ASN A 30 6.32 8.06 -3.70
C ASN A 30 6.19 6.54 -3.49
N LYS A 31 6.15 5.78 -4.60
CA LYS A 31 6.12 4.31 -4.61
C LYS A 31 7.24 3.66 -3.78
N THR A 32 8.41 4.30 -3.74
CA THR A 32 9.55 3.85 -2.92
C THR A 32 9.23 3.91 -1.42
N MET A 33 8.52 4.95 -0.98
CA MET A 33 8.10 5.10 0.41
C MET A 33 7.05 4.06 0.78
N ILE A 34 6.08 3.82 -0.12
CA ILE A 34 5.05 2.78 0.05
C ILE A 34 5.69 1.41 0.18
N ARG A 35 6.59 1.05 -0.75
CA ARG A 35 7.36 -0.19 -0.69
C ARG A 35 8.11 -0.34 0.63
N HIS A 36 8.81 0.70 1.08
CA HIS A 36 9.56 0.65 2.33
C HIS A 36 8.65 0.42 3.54
N ARG A 37 7.49 1.09 3.59
CA ARG A 37 6.50 0.92 4.67
C ARG A 37 5.85 -0.45 4.65
N LEU A 38 5.43 -0.93 3.48
CA LEU A 38 4.88 -2.27 3.29
C LEU A 38 5.84 -3.36 3.78
N ARG A 39 7.13 -3.20 3.46
CA ARG A 39 8.16 -4.13 3.91
C ARG A 39 8.40 -4.07 5.42
N MET A 40 8.41 -2.87 6.01
CA MET A 40 8.69 -2.70 7.44
C MET A 40 7.52 -3.14 8.33
N GLU A 41 6.29 -2.88 7.92
CA GLU A 41 5.09 -3.05 8.76
C GLU A 41 4.33 -4.34 8.44
N PHE A 42 4.35 -4.79 7.19
CA PHE A 42 3.55 -5.93 6.71
C PHE A 42 4.42 -7.09 6.18
N ASP A 43 5.75 -6.97 6.21
CA ASP A 43 6.72 -7.91 5.61
C ASP A 43 6.43 -8.24 4.13
N VAL A 44 5.77 -7.32 3.42
CA VAL A 44 5.45 -7.48 2.01
C VAL A 44 6.69 -7.17 1.18
N GLN A 45 7.14 -8.18 0.44
CA GLN A 45 8.26 -8.07 -0.51
C GLN A 45 7.81 -8.26 -1.96
N ASP A 46 6.56 -8.66 -2.16
CA ASP A 46 5.96 -8.85 -3.47
C ASP A 46 5.73 -7.49 -4.15
N GLU A 47 6.32 -7.30 -5.33
CA GLU A 47 6.15 -6.06 -6.08
C GLU A 47 4.74 -5.92 -6.67
N GLU A 48 4.02 -7.02 -6.95
CA GLU A 48 2.63 -6.93 -7.44
C GLU A 48 1.72 -6.31 -6.37
N VAL A 49 1.88 -6.73 -5.11
CA VAL A 49 1.13 -6.17 -3.98
C VAL A 49 1.48 -4.70 -3.75
N VAL A 50 2.77 -4.34 -3.88
CA VAL A 50 3.21 -2.94 -3.75
C VAL A 50 2.57 -2.06 -4.83
N ASP A 51 2.45 -2.59 -6.04
CA ASP A 51 1.86 -1.91 -7.19
C ASP A 51 0.35 -1.73 -6.99
N GLU A 52 -0.36 -2.77 -6.58
CA GLU A 52 -1.80 -2.69 -6.27
C GLU A 52 -2.08 -1.69 -5.13
N VAL A 53 -1.28 -1.71 -4.07
CA VAL A 53 -1.41 -0.75 -2.97
C VAL A 53 -1.12 0.67 -3.44
N TYR A 54 -0.11 0.87 -4.29
CA TYR A 54 0.21 2.18 -4.85
C TYR A 54 -0.94 2.73 -5.69
N ASP A 55 -1.48 1.92 -6.61
CA ASP A 55 -2.58 2.31 -7.49
C ASP A 55 -3.81 2.69 -6.66
N LEU A 56 -4.18 1.89 -5.65
CA LEU A 56 -5.28 2.18 -4.71
C LEU A 56 -5.08 3.47 -3.90
N ILE A 57 -3.84 3.92 -3.71
CA ILE A 57 -3.55 5.17 -2.99
C ILE A 57 -3.65 6.37 -3.93
N THR A 58 -3.28 6.20 -5.20
CA THR A 58 -3.20 7.29 -6.19
C THR A 58 -4.45 7.47 -7.06
N GLU A 59 -5.30 6.46 -7.19
CA GLU A 59 -6.69 6.58 -7.67
C GLU A 59 -7.63 7.17 -6.61
#